data_AF-A0A8T2Q7M1-F1
#
_entry.id   AF-A0A8T2Q7M1-F1
#
_cell.length_a   1.000
_cell.length_b   1.000
_cell.length_c   1.000
_cell.angle_alpha   90.00
_cell.angle_beta   90.00
_cell.angle_gamma   90.00
#
_symmetry.space_group_name_H-M   'P 1'
#
loop_
_entity.id
_entity.type
_entity.pdbx_description
1 polymer ?
#
loop_
_entity_poly.entity_id
_entity_poly.type
_entity_poly.pdbx_seq_one_letter_code
_entity_poly.pdbx_strand_id
1 'polypeptide(L)'
;MQGRSLDVLFAILAVLVSKEFYTFFLPLLFWSGHSRLARQMTLLMAFSTYIGNCVKDTFSAPRPPSPPVRRFTVTDSEKVFASEYGLPSSHAMNTVGLLGYLLLYSISHFDITGFHLVLLISLFVMIAVLTIIGRLYLGMHSPIDTYAGVFIGLGLLTLWSYIGEFLDSFIVSGSNVESFWVSLSILLQFAYPMPETPTPSFEYNTAFTGVALGVVLGVNRTYHQYHHVVLFAKVASKELAKVLLPSFSNLLNIPVKSSTYIPAMHQDMPSVDDEKSGQVQDVLDCKRAVAFFGTPVPYDIDTGIRFCTYTSLGWSVVELVPYLFDYLGL
;
A
#
# COMPACT_ATOMS: atom_id res chain seq x y z
N MET A 1 13.09 -18.64 -19.70
CA MET A 1 13.92 -19.08 -18.55
C MET A 1 13.96 -17.94 -17.55
N GLN A 2 13.58 -18.20 -16.29
CA GLN A 2 13.74 -17.22 -15.22
C GLN A 2 15.22 -17.10 -14.84
N GLY A 3 15.67 -15.88 -14.56
CA GLY A 3 17.07 -15.56 -14.27
C GLY A 3 17.14 -14.64 -13.06
N ARG A 4 18.09 -14.92 -12.15
CA ARG A 4 18.18 -14.30 -10.82
C ARG A 4 18.14 -12.77 -10.86
N SER A 5 18.79 -12.13 -11.83
CA SER A 5 18.81 -10.66 -11.94
C SER A 5 17.44 -10.07 -12.31
N LEU A 6 16.71 -10.75 -13.21
CA LEU A 6 15.37 -10.33 -13.61
C LEU A 6 14.35 -10.63 -12.51
N ASP A 7 14.50 -11.73 -11.79
CA ASP A 7 13.68 -12.06 -10.62
C ASP A 7 13.76 -10.93 -9.58
N VAL A 8 14.98 -10.47 -9.27
CA VAL A 8 15.21 -9.35 -8.33
C VAL A 8 14.65 -8.04 -8.89
N LEU A 9 14.89 -7.72 -10.16
CA LEU A 9 14.39 -6.49 -10.77
C LEU A 9 12.86 -6.40 -10.69
N PHE A 10 12.16 -7.46 -11.09
CA PHE A 10 10.70 -7.47 -11.07
C PHE A 10 10.13 -7.54 -9.66
N ALA A 11 10.84 -8.14 -8.71
CA ALA A 11 10.48 -8.08 -7.30
C ALA A 11 10.62 -6.66 -6.71
N ILE A 12 11.64 -5.90 -7.11
CA ILE A 12 11.78 -4.50 -6.68
C ILE A 12 10.66 -3.63 -7.28
N LEU A 13 10.36 -3.81 -8.57
CA LEU A 13 9.25 -3.10 -9.24
C LEU A 13 7.90 -3.45 -8.60
N ALA A 14 7.73 -4.71 -8.21
CA ALA A 14 6.60 -5.21 -7.46
C ALA A 14 6.41 -4.48 -6.11
N VAL A 15 7.50 -4.24 -5.39
CA VAL A 15 7.49 -3.52 -4.10
C VAL A 15 7.07 -2.06 -4.28
N LEU A 16 7.43 -1.40 -5.39
CA LEU A 16 7.05 0.01 -5.65
C LEU A 16 5.54 0.26 -5.62
N VAL A 17 4.73 -0.78 -5.84
CA VAL A 17 3.26 -0.69 -5.91
C VAL A 17 2.61 -1.59 -4.86
N SER A 18 3.33 -1.85 -3.77
CA SER A 18 2.91 -2.69 -2.67
C SER A 18 2.56 -1.85 -1.43
N LYS A 19 1.91 -2.49 -0.44
CA LYS A 19 1.59 -1.86 0.85
C LYS A 19 2.83 -1.36 1.58
N GLU A 20 3.97 -2.02 1.39
CA GLU A 20 5.26 -1.66 1.98
C GLU A 20 5.72 -0.28 1.46
N PHE A 21 5.57 -0.03 0.15
CA PHE A 21 5.85 1.29 -0.42
C PHE A 21 4.90 2.34 0.12
N TYR A 22 3.59 2.08 0.18
CA TYR A 22 2.62 3.07 0.67
C TYR A 22 2.86 3.46 2.13
N THR A 23 3.18 2.48 2.98
CA THR A 23 3.42 2.70 4.41
C THR A 23 4.65 3.59 4.65
N PHE A 24 5.63 3.55 3.75
CA PHE A 24 6.82 4.39 3.84
C PHE A 24 6.67 5.74 3.12
N PHE A 25 6.15 5.72 1.89
CA PHE A 25 6.11 6.87 0.99
C PHE A 25 5.04 7.91 1.39
N LEU A 26 3.85 7.47 1.81
CA LEU A 26 2.75 8.39 2.12
C LEU A 26 3.05 9.28 3.34
N PRO A 27 3.60 8.77 4.47
CA PRO A 27 4.00 9.63 5.58
C PRO A 27 5.05 10.68 5.20
N LEU A 28 6.07 10.27 4.43
CA LEU A 28 7.08 11.20 3.92
C LEU A 28 6.45 12.30 3.05
N LEU A 29 5.43 11.95 2.26
CA LEU A 29 4.74 12.91 1.41
C LEU A 29 3.91 13.91 2.24
N PHE A 30 3.22 13.44 3.28
CA PHE A 30 2.54 14.30 4.26
C PHE A 30 3.52 15.26 4.94
N TRP A 31 4.66 14.75 5.42
CA TRP A 31 5.67 15.55 6.11
C TRP A 31 6.44 16.47 5.17
N SER A 32 6.60 16.14 3.89
CA SER A 32 7.26 17.02 2.90
C SER A 32 6.47 18.29 2.55
N GLY A 33 5.23 18.40 3.04
CA GLY A 33 4.33 19.51 2.77
C GLY A 33 3.37 19.32 1.61
N HIS A 34 3.39 18.16 0.95
CA HIS A 34 2.46 17.82 -0.13
C HIS A 34 1.22 17.09 0.42
N SER A 35 0.58 17.67 1.44
CA SER A 35 -0.55 17.04 2.14
C SER A 35 -1.73 16.76 1.19
N ARG A 36 -2.02 17.65 0.24
CA ARG A 36 -3.07 17.44 -0.78
C ARG A 36 -2.82 16.19 -1.61
N LEU A 37 -1.62 16.06 -2.16
CA LEU A 37 -1.21 14.90 -2.95
C LEU A 37 -1.26 13.61 -2.10
N ALA A 38 -0.74 13.65 -0.87
CA ALA A 38 -0.70 12.50 0.02
C ALA A 38 -2.11 11.98 0.39
N ARG A 39 -3.04 12.87 0.71
CA ARG A 39 -4.45 12.50 0.96
C ARG A 39 -5.10 11.86 -0.25
N GLN A 40 -4.97 12.52 -1.40
CA GLN A 40 -5.60 12.06 -2.64
C GLN A 40 -5.07 10.69 -3.06
N MET A 41 -3.75 10.48 -2.98
CA MET A 41 -3.14 9.18 -3.25
C MET A 41 -3.61 8.12 -2.24
N THR A 42 -3.66 8.44 -0.95
CA THR A 42 -4.12 7.49 0.08
C THR A 42 -5.55 7.03 -0.19
N LEU A 43 -6.46 7.97 -0.45
CA LEU A 43 -7.87 7.67 -0.69
C LEU A 43 -8.08 6.94 -2.02
N LEU A 44 -7.37 7.33 -3.09
CA LEU A 44 -7.39 6.60 -4.36
C LEU A 44 -6.92 5.17 -4.17
N MET A 45 -5.83 4.94 -3.44
CA MET A 45 -5.31 3.59 -3.21
C MET A 45 -6.24 2.74 -2.34
N ALA A 46 -6.86 3.33 -1.32
CA ALA A 46 -7.87 2.66 -0.50
C ALA A 46 -9.08 2.26 -1.34
N PHE A 47 -9.59 3.19 -2.17
CA PHE A 47 -10.73 2.93 -3.06
C PHE A 47 -10.40 1.88 -4.13
N SER A 48 -9.22 1.98 -4.76
CA SER A 48 -8.72 1.01 -5.72
C SER A 48 -8.63 -0.39 -5.12
N THR A 49 -8.06 -0.51 -3.91
CA THR A 49 -7.91 -1.79 -3.22
C THR A 49 -9.26 -2.37 -2.83
N TYR A 50 -10.20 -1.55 -2.32
CA TYR A 50 -11.56 -1.99 -2.00
C TYR A 50 -12.25 -2.59 -3.23
N ILE A 51 -12.29 -1.85 -4.35
CA ILE A 51 -12.94 -2.30 -5.59
C ILE A 51 -12.25 -3.54 -6.15
N GLY A 52 -10.91 -3.55 -6.23
CA GLY A 52 -10.17 -4.70 -6.75
C GLY A 52 -10.39 -5.97 -5.95
N ASN A 53 -10.43 -5.87 -4.62
CA ASN A 53 -10.67 -7.01 -3.74
C ASN A 53 -12.13 -7.49 -3.84
N CYS A 54 -13.11 -6.57 -3.96
CA CYS A 54 -14.50 -6.95 -4.23
C CYS A 54 -14.62 -7.73 -5.54
N VAL A 55 -13.97 -7.26 -6.61
CA VAL A 55 -13.97 -7.94 -7.91
C VAL A 55 -13.30 -9.31 -7.80
N LYS A 56 -12.16 -9.43 -7.11
CA LYS A 56 -11.49 -10.71 -6.86
C LYS A 56 -12.40 -11.73 -6.20
N ASP A 57 -13.04 -11.34 -5.09
CA ASP A 57 -13.86 -12.25 -4.30
C ASP A 57 -15.22 -12.54 -4.98
N THR A 58 -15.65 -11.70 -5.92
CA THR A 58 -16.86 -11.94 -6.74
C THR A 58 -16.60 -12.92 -7.88
N PHE A 59 -15.46 -12.79 -8.57
CA PHE A 59 -15.14 -13.64 -9.73
C PHE A 59 -14.39 -14.91 -9.37
N SER A 60 -13.75 -14.97 -8.21
CA SER A 60 -13.04 -16.14 -7.66
C SER A 60 -12.07 -16.82 -8.65
N ALA A 61 -11.49 -16.05 -9.58
CA ALA A 61 -10.69 -16.63 -10.65
C ALA A 61 -9.36 -17.18 -10.12
N PRO A 62 -9.03 -18.46 -10.38
CA PRO A 62 -7.83 -19.08 -9.84
C PRO A 62 -6.57 -18.50 -10.50
N ARG A 63 -5.49 -18.39 -9.71
CA ARG A 63 -4.16 -18.02 -10.23
C ARG A 63 -3.57 -19.11 -11.13
N PRO A 64 -2.60 -18.79 -12.01
CA PRO A 64 -1.92 -19.78 -12.84
C PRO A 64 -1.35 -20.95 -12.00
N PRO A 65 -1.55 -22.21 -12.41
CA PRO A 65 -1.11 -23.38 -11.64
C PRO A 65 0.42 -23.45 -11.53
N SER A 66 0.89 -23.86 -10.35
CA SER A 66 2.31 -24.07 -10.04
C SER A 66 2.45 -25.46 -9.41
N PRO A 67 3.02 -26.47 -10.10
CA PRO A 67 3.64 -26.46 -11.44
C PRO A 67 2.60 -26.36 -12.59
N PRO A 68 2.88 -25.79 -13.79
CA PRO A 68 4.17 -25.63 -14.51
C PRO A 68 4.86 -24.24 -14.43
N VAL A 69 4.25 -23.23 -13.81
CA VAL A 69 4.86 -21.89 -13.66
C VAL A 69 5.58 -21.79 -12.31
N ARG A 70 6.85 -21.39 -12.28
CA ARG A 70 7.58 -21.14 -11.02
C ARG A 70 7.17 -19.78 -10.44
N ARG A 71 6.49 -19.80 -9.30
CA ARG A 71 6.14 -18.60 -8.54
C ARG A 71 7.37 -18.11 -7.76
N PHE A 72 7.69 -16.84 -7.92
CA PHE A 72 8.75 -16.19 -7.16
C PHE A 72 8.14 -15.06 -6.34
N THR A 73 8.20 -15.20 -5.01
CA THR A 73 7.70 -14.24 -4.02
C THR A 73 8.84 -13.86 -3.11
N VAL A 74 9.18 -12.57 -3.05
CA VAL A 74 10.34 -12.11 -2.25
C VAL A 74 9.92 -11.75 -0.83
N THR A 75 8.74 -11.15 -0.67
CA THR A 75 8.23 -10.73 0.63
C THR A 75 7.22 -11.73 1.19
N ASP A 76 7.10 -11.79 2.52
CA ASP A 76 6.07 -12.62 3.15
C ASP A 76 4.65 -12.12 2.82
N SER A 77 4.50 -10.82 2.55
CA SER A 77 3.26 -10.26 2.03
C SER A 77 2.90 -10.83 0.66
N GLU A 78 3.85 -10.95 -0.27
CA GLU A 78 3.61 -11.55 -1.59
C GLU A 78 3.21 -13.02 -1.51
N LYS A 79 3.73 -13.77 -0.53
CA LYS A 79 3.29 -15.15 -0.27
C LYS A 79 1.82 -15.20 0.17
N VAL A 80 1.41 -14.30 1.07
CA VAL A 80 0.01 -14.19 1.50
C VAL A 80 -0.87 -13.74 0.32
N PHE A 81 -0.45 -12.75 -0.46
CA PHE A 81 -1.18 -12.32 -1.65
C PHE A 81 -1.31 -13.44 -2.69
N ALA A 82 -0.35 -14.36 -2.79
CA ALA A 82 -0.43 -15.51 -3.69
C ALA A 82 -1.58 -16.47 -3.36
N SER A 83 -2.14 -16.40 -2.14
CA SER A 83 -3.34 -17.17 -1.74
C SER A 83 -4.66 -16.50 -2.15
N GLU A 84 -4.64 -15.24 -2.57
CA GLU A 84 -5.81 -14.54 -3.11
C GLU A 84 -6.07 -14.88 -4.58
N TYR A 85 -7.27 -14.60 -5.06
CA TYR A 85 -7.66 -14.75 -6.45
C TYR A 85 -6.82 -13.88 -7.41
N GLY A 86 -6.71 -14.36 -8.66
CA GLY A 86 -5.83 -13.76 -9.68
C GLY A 86 -6.43 -12.54 -10.39
N LEU A 87 -7.74 -12.52 -10.59
CA LEU A 87 -8.44 -11.51 -11.39
C LEU A 87 -9.16 -10.49 -10.49
N PRO A 88 -8.95 -9.17 -10.64
CA PRO A 88 -7.95 -8.49 -11.44
C PRO A 88 -6.59 -8.44 -10.72
N SER A 89 -5.53 -8.18 -11.49
CA SER A 89 -4.21 -7.91 -10.93
C SER A 89 -4.21 -6.57 -10.18
N SER A 90 -4.22 -6.64 -8.84
CA SER A 90 -4.13 -5.45 -7.98
C SER A 90 -2.89 -4.63 -8.26
N HIS A 91 -1.76 -5.27 -8.59
CA HIS A 91 -0.54 -4.55 -8.94
C HIS A 91 -0.69 -3.78 -10.24
N ALA A 92 -1.27 -4.36 -11.29
CA ALA A 92 -1.50 -3.62 -12.54
C ALA A 92 -2.45 -2.44 -12.32
N MET A 93 -3.56 -2.68 -11.61
CA MET A 93 -4.55 -1.65 -11.28
C MET A 93 -3.96 -0.51 -10.45
N ASN A 94 -3.26 -0.84 -9.36
CA ASN A 94 -2.64 0.12 -8.47
C ASN A 94 -1.48 0.87 -9.14
N THR A 95 -0.76 0.23 -10.07
CA THR A 95 0.32 0.89 -10.83
C THR A 95 -0.28 1.98 -11.69
N VAL A 96 -1.34 1.68 -12.43
CA VAL A 96 -2.03 2.64 -13.29
C VAL A 96 -2.64 3.77 -12.47
N GLY A 97 -3.33 3.45 -11.37
CA GLY A 97 -3.95 4.46 -10.49
C GLY A 97 -2.91 5.39 -9.86
N LEU A 98 -1.89 4.83 -9.20
CA LEU A 98 -0.87 5.58 -8.48
C LEU A 98 0.00 6.42 -9.41
N LEU A 99 0.62 5.78 -10.40
CA LEU A 99 1.55 6.45 -11.32
C LEU A 99 0.78 7.40 -12.22
N GLY A 100 -0.40 7.01 -12.69
CA GLY A 100 -1.25 7.88 -13.50
C GLY A 100 -1.69 9.13 -12.76
N TYR A 101 -2.12 9.00 -11.49
CA TYR A 101 -2.48 10.17 -10.69
C TYR A 101 -1.29 11.08 -10.42
N LEU A 102 -0.12 10.51 -10.08
CA LEU A 102 1.09 11.28 -9.84
C LEU A 102 1.55 12.02 -11.12
N LEU A 103 1.42 11.39 -12.29
CA LEU A 103 1.70 12.03 -13.58
C LEU A 103 0.75 13.21 -13.84
N LEU A 104 -0.56 13.00 -13.72
CA LEU A 104 -1.57 14.05 -13.92
C LEU A 104 -1.35 15.22 -12.95
N TYR A 105 -1.13 14.92 -11.67
CA TYR A 105 -0.84 15.93 -10.66
C TYR A 105 0.42 16.73 -11.00
N SER A 106 1.49 16.05 -11.45
CA SER A 106 2.75 16.69 -11.81
C SER A 106 2.61 17.63 -13.00
N ILE A 107 1.86 17.23 -14.02
CA ILE A 107 1.57 18.05 -15.20
C ILE A 107 0.77 19.30 -14.79
N SER A 108 -0.22 19.15 -13.91
CA SER A 108 -1.07 20.26 -13.48
C SER A 108 -0.39 21.26 -12.53
N HIS A 109 0.65 20.87 -11.79
CA HIS A 109 1.25 21.73 -10.74
C HIS A 109 2.64 22.28 -11.06
N PHE A 110 3.38 21.69 -12.02
CA PHE A 110 4.78 22.06 -12.27
C PHE A 110 5.05 22.65 -13.67
N ASP A 111 4.01 23.07 -14.40
CA ASP A 111 4.09 23.69 -15.74
C ASP A 111 5.07 22.97 -16.70
N ILE A 112 5.04 21.63 -16.65
CA ILE A 112 5.99 20.78 -17.40
C ILE A 112 5.58 20.77 -18.87
N THR A 113 6.43 21.32 -19.74
CA THR A 113 6.14 21.47 -21.17
C THR A 113 7.23 20.90 -22.08
N GLY A 114 6.89 20.69 -23.35
CA GLY A 114 7.82 20.28 -24.40
C GLY A 114 8.50 18.94 -24.14
N PHE A 115 9.83 18.91 -24.24
CA PHE A 115 10.64 17.70 -24.09
C PHE A 115 10.53 17.06 -22.69
N HIS A 116 10.45 17.86 -21.64
CA HIS A 116 10.34 17.36 -20.26
C HIS A 116 9.02 16.59 -20.04
N LEU A 117 7.93 17.04 -20.67
CA LEU A 117 6.64 16.36 -20.61
C LEU A 117 6.72 14.98 -21.27
N VAL A 118 7.34 14.89 -22.45
CA VAL A 118 7.52 13.62 -23.17
C VAL A 118 8.37 12.64 -22.36
N LEU A 119 9.46 13.12 -21.75
CA LEU A 119 10.30 12.29 -20.87
C LEU A 119 9.53 11.77 -19.66
N LEU A 120 8.74 12.64 -19.01
CA LEU A 120 7.95 12.26 -17.85
C LEU A 120 6.91 11.19 -18.21
N ILE A 121 6.12 11.41 -19.28
CA ILE A 121 5.14 10.43 -19.75
C ILE A 121 5.83 9.10 -20.09
N SER A 122 6.96 9.16 -20.81
CA SER A 122 7.71 7.96 -21.21
C SER A 122 8.21 7.18 -20.00
N LEU A 123 8.72 7.85 -18.96
CA LEU A 123 9.18 7.22 -17.72
C LEU A 123 8.04 6.50 -17.00
N PHE A 124 6.89 7.15 -16.85
CA PHE A 124 5.73 6.59 -16.15
C PHE A 124 5.14 5.39 -16.91
N VAL A 125 5.01 5.50 -18.23
CA VAL A 125 4.57 4.40 -19.09
C VAL A 125 5.56 3.23 -19.03
N MET A 126 6.86 3.50 -19.07
CA MET A 126 7.88 2.46 -18.95
C MET A 126 7.77 1.70 -17.62
N ILE A 127 7.64 2.40 -16.49
CA ILE A 127 7.49 1.74 -15.18
C ILE A 127 6.20 0.92 -15.13
N ALA A 128 5.10 1.44 -15.68
CA ALA A 128 3.82 0.73 -15.73
C ALA A 128 3.92 -0.57 -16.54
N VAL A 129 4.50 -0.51 -17.74
CA VAL A 129 4.70 -1.67 -18.62
C VAL A 129 5.65 -2.69 -17.96
N LEU A 130 6.76 -2.24 -17.38
CA LEU A 130 7.70 -3.13 -16.70
C LEU A 130 7.05 -3.85 -15.50
N THR A 131 6.18 -3.17 -14.76
CA THR A 131 5.46 -3.78 -13.63
C THR A 131 4.47 -4.84 -14.11
N ILE A 132 3.75 -4.58 -15.20
CA ILE A 132 2.82 -5.56 -15.82
C ILE A 132 3.59 -6.79 -16.31
N ILE A 133 4.68 -6.58 -17.07
CA ILE A 133 5.55 -7.66 -17.54
C ILE A 133 6.12 -8.44 -16.36
N GLY A 134 6.52 -7.76 -15.29
CA GLY A 134 7.03 -8.39 -14.07
C GLY A 134 6.03 -9.34 -13.42
N ARG A 135 4.74 -9.00 -13.40
CA ARG A 135 3.70 -9.90 -12.83
C ARG A 135 3.46 -11.15 -13.66
N LEU A 136 3.62 -11.07 -14.98
CA LEU A 136 3.59 -12.23 -15.86
C LEU A 136 4.87 -13.08 -15.67
N TYR A 137 6.03 -12.43 -15.59
CA TYR A 137 7.34 -13.08 -15.44
C TYR A 137 7.47 -13.86 -14.12
N LEU A 138 7.00 -13.26 -13.02
CA LEU A 138 6.99 -13.88 -11.69
C LEU A 138 5.94 -15.00 -11.54
N GLY A 139 5.11 -15.21 -12.56
CA GLY A 139 4.09 -16.27 -12.57
C GLY A 139 2.91 -16.01 -11.63
N MET A 140 2.71 -14.76 -11.23
CA MET A 140 1.71 -14.39 -10.22
C MET A 140 0.33 -14.19 -10.82
N HIS A 141 0.26 -13.80 -12.09
CA HIS A 141 -0.97 -13.45 -12.80
C HIS A 141 -0.92 -13.93 -14.24
N SER A 142 -2.10 -14.21 -14.81
CA SER A 142 -2.28 -14.46 -16.24
C SER A 142 -2.40 -13.13 -17.03
N PRO A 143 -2.25 -13.14 -18.37
CA PRO A 143 -2.43 -11.93 -19.18
C PRO A 143 -3.81 -11.29 -19.00
N ILE A 144 -4.88 -12.09 -18.91
CA ILE A 144 -6.25 -11.58 -18.70
C ILE A 144 -6.37 -10.83 -17.37
N ASP A 145 -5.73 -11.33 -16.31
CA ASP A 145 -5.70 -10.68 -14.99
C ASP A 145 -5.06 -9.30 -15.05
N THR A 146 -3.95 -9.20 -15.80
CA THR A 146 -3.23 -7.94 -15.97
C THR A 146 -3.99 -6.93 -16.82
N TYR A 147 -4.63 -7.36 -17.92
CA TYR A 147 -5.45 -6.48 -18.74
C TYR A 147 -6.66 -5.97 -17.98
N ALA A 148 -7.38 -6.84 -17.27
CA ALA A 148 -8.50 -6.44 -16.42
C ALA A 148 -8.06 -5.41 -15.36
N GLY A 149 -6.90 -5.65 -14.73
CA GLY A 149 -6.31 -4.69 -13.80
C GLY A 149 -6.01 -3.33 -14.42
N VAL A 150 -5.47 -3.28 -15.64
CA VAL A 150 -5.23 -2.01 -16.35
C VAL A 150 -6.53 -1.28 -16.66
N PHE A 151 -7.55 -1.97 -17.19
CA PHE A 151 -8.83 -1.34 -17.52
C PHE A 151 -9.56 -0.79 -16.28
N ILE A 152 -9.60 -1.57 -15.20
CA ILE A 152 -10.18 -1.12 -13.94
C ILE A 152 -9.36 0.05 -13.38
N GLY A 153 -8.03 -0.03 -13.41
CA GLY A 153 -7.14 1.04 -12.94
C GLY A 153 -7.34 2.35 -13.71
N LEU A 154 -7.50 2.29 -15.03
CA LEU A 154 -7.81 3.47 -15.85
C LEU A 154 -9.18 4.04 -15.51
N GLY A 155 -10.21 3.19 -15.36
CA GLY A 155 -11.55 3.62 -14.96
C GLY A 155 -11.59 4.27 -13.57
N LEU A 156 -10.83 3.73 -12.63
CA LEU A 156 -10.69 4.32 -11.29
C LEU A 156 -9.95 5.65 -11.34
N LEU A 157 -8.89 5.76 -12.13
CA LEU A 157 -8.14 7.00 -12.30
C LEU A 157 -8.99 8.11 -12.93
N THR A 158 -9.77 7.79 -13.97
CA THR A 158 -10.66 8.77 -14.60
C THR A 158 -11.77 9.21 -13.65
N LEU A 159 -12.39 8.25 -12.94
CA LEU A 159 -13.38 8.55 -11.90
C LEU A 159 -12.77 9.45 -10.83
N TRP A 160 -11.59 9.10 -10.32
CA TRP A 160 -10.90 9.88 -9.28
C TRP A 160 -10.52 11.27 -9.74
N SER A 161 -10.14 11.44 -11.01
CA SER A 161 -9.87 12.76 -11.59
C SER A 161 -11.11 13.65 -11.63
N TYR A 162 -12.31 13.06 -11.71
CA TYR A 162 -13.58 13.79 -11.70
C TYR A 162 -14.05 14.11 -10.27
N ILE A 163 -13.99 13.14 -9.34
CA ILE A 163 -14.55 13.29 -7.99
C ILE A 163 -13.53 13.76 -6.95
N GLY A 164 -12.22 13.60 -7.20
CA GLY A 164 -11.17 13.76 -6.20
C GLY A 164 -11.09 15.16 -5.61
N GLU A 165 -11.29 16.20 -6.43
CA GLU A 165 -11.31 17.59 -5.96
C GLU A 165 -12.54 17.91 -5.12
N PHE A 166 -13.70 17.39 -5.52
CA PHE A 166 -14.93 17.50 -4.72
C PHE A 166 -14.75 16.83 -3.36
N LEU A 167 -14.20 15.61 -3.33
CA LEU A 167 -13.88 14.90 -2.09
C LEU A 167 -12.86 15.66 -1.24
N ASP A 168 -11.81 16.23 -1.84
CA ASP A 168 -10.81 17.03 -1.09
C ASP A 168 -11.47 18.24 -0.43
N SER A 169 -12.29 18.97 -1.19
CA SER A 169 -13.00 20.14 -0.66
C SER A 169 -13.95 19.75 0.46
N PHE A 170 -14.70 18.65 0.31
CA PHE A 170 -15.57 18.14 1.36
C PHE A 170 -14.78 17.73 2.62
N ILE A 171 -13.63 17.06 2.47
CA ILE A 171 -12.80 16.64 3.62
C ILE A 171 -12.24 17.84 4.37
N VAL A 172 -11.87 18.90 3.64
CA VAL A 172 -11.19 20.08 4.20
C VAL A 172 -12.17 21.08 4.82
N SER A 173 -13.29 21.36 4.16
CA SER A 173 -14.21 22.44 4.54
C SER A 173 -15.66 22.01 4.72
N GLY A 174 -15.97 20.73 4.53
CA GLY A 174 -17.31 20.18 4.68
C GLY A 174 -17.79 20.19 6.13
N SER A 175 -19.10 20.21 6.29
CA SER A 175 -19.74 19.93 7.59
C SER A 175 -19.96 18.43 7.76
N ASN A 176 -19.91 17.93 9.00
CA ASN A 176 -20.21 16.53 9.35
C ASN A 176 -19.33 15.46 8.66
N VAL A 177 -18.12 15.84 8.22
CA VAL A 177 -17.15 14.95 7.56
C VAL A 177 -16.85 13.72 8.41
N GLU A 178 -16.57 13.90 9.70
CA GLU A 178 -16.22 12.79 10.59
C GLU A 178 -17.32 11.73 10.66
N SER A 179 -18.56 12.15 10.92
CA SER A 179 -19.71 11.24 10.99
C SER A 179 -19.99 10.55 9.66
N PHE A 180 -19.84 11.26 8.54
CA PHE A 180 -20.03 10.69 7.21
C PHE A 180 -19.02 9.59 6.92
N TRP A 181 -17.72 9.85 7.14
CA TRP A 181 -16.67 8.88 6.83
C TRP A 181 -16.63 7.69 7.78
N VAL A 182 -16.98 7.88 9.06
CA VAL A 182 -17.18 6.75 10.00
C VAL A 182 -18.33 5.87 9.51
N SER A 183 -19.47 6.46 9.17
CA SER A 183 -20.64 5.72 8.66
C SER A 183 -20.34 4.99 7.36
N LEU A 184 -19.64 5.66 6.44
CA LEU A 184 -19.21 5.06 5.17
C LEU A 184 -18.25 3.89 5.39
N SER A 185 -17.28 4.02 6.31
CA SER A 185 -16.32 2.95 6.61
C SER A 185 -17.00 1.70 7.17
N ILE A 186 -17.97 1.89 8.07
CA ILE A 186 -18.78 0.80 8.62
C ILE A 186 -19.65 0.18 7.51
N LEU A 187 -20.32 1.00 6.71
CA LEU A 187 -21.15 0.54 5.60
C LEU A 187 -20.34 -0.29 4.59
N LEU A 188 -19.14 0.15 4.23
CA LEU A 188 -18.25 -0.55 3.31
C LEU A 188 -17.80 -1.91 3.86
N GLN A 189 -17.60 -2.04 5.17
CA GLN A 189 -17.31 -3.35 5.77
C GLN A 189 -18.51 -4.31 5.66
N PHE A 190 -19.73 -3.80 5.86
CA PHE A 190 -20.96 -4.61 5.71
C PHE A 190 -21.32 -4.91 4.25
N ALA A 191 -21.01 -3.99 3.34
CA ALA A 191 -21.29 -4.14 1.91
C ALA A 191 -20.26 -5.02 1.18
N TYR A 192 -19.18 -5.44 1.87
CA TYR A 192 -18.14 -6.26 1.27
C TYR A 192 -18.69 -7.65 0.89
N PRO A 193 -18.41 -8.14 -0.33
CA PRO A 193 -18.93 -9.44 -0.78
C PRO A 193 -18.37 -10.58 0.06
N MET A 194 -19.21 -11.55 0.42
CA MET A 194 -18.76 -12.76 1.10
C MET A 194 -17.97 -13.63 0.12
N PRO A 195 -16.67 -13.92 0.38
CA PRO A 195 -15.86 -14.70 -0.54
C PRO A 195 -16.27 -16.17 -0.51
N GLU A 196 -16.09 -16.87 -1.63
CA GLU A 196 -16.39 -18.31 -1.75
C GLU A 196 -15.50 -19.17 -0.85
N THR A 197 -14.24 -18.76 -0.66
CA THR A 197 -13.31 -19.34 0.31
C THR A 197 -12.74 -18.25 1.21
N PRO A 198 -12.37 -18.55 2.48
CA PRO A 198 -11.77 -17.55 3.35
C PRO A 198 -10.45 -17.03 2.75
N THR A 199 -10.44 -15.76 2.33
CA THR A 199 -9.27 -15.06 1.80
C THR A 199 -8.85 -13.94 2.76
N PRO A 200 -7.55 -13.56 2.78
CA PRO A 200 -7.09 -12.41 3.57
C PRO A 200 -7.59 -11.06 3.03
N SER A 201 -8.30 -11.04 1.89
CA SER A 201 -8.79 -9.84 1.20
C SER A 201 -9.63 -8.93 2.10
N PHE A 202 -10.52 -9.50 2.92
CA PHE A 202 -11.39 -8.74 3.84
C PHE A 202 -10.59 -8.05 4.94
N GLU A 203 -9.59 -8.73 5.49
CA GLU A 203 -8.71 -8.18 6.53
C GLU A 203 -7.89 -7.00 5.99
N TYR A 204 -7.37 -7.13 4.77
CA TYR A 204 -6.66 -6.05 4.10
C TYR A 204 -7.56 -4.86 3.83
N ASN A 205 -8.78 -5.11 3.36
CA ASN A 205 -9.74 -4.05 3.11
C ASN A 205 -10.09 -3.27 4.39
N THR A 206 -10.28 -4.00 5.49
CA THR A 206 -10.51 -3.41 6.81
C THR A 206 -9.35 -2.52 7.25
N ALA A 207 -8.11 -2.98 7.06
CA ALA A 207 -6.91 -2.19 7.36
C ALA A 207 -6.85 -0.91 6.52
N PHE A 208 -7.02 -1.00 5.19
CA PHE A 208 -6.97 0.16 4.30
C PHE A 208 -8.08 1.17 4.58
N THR A 209 -9.31 0.70 4.82
CA THR A 209 -10.45 1.55 5.19
C THR A 209 -10.17 2.26 6.52
N GLY A 210 -9.55 1.56 7.47
CA GLY A 210 -9.08 2.14 8.73
C GLY A 210 -8.10 3.28 8.51
N VAL A 211 -7.02 3.06 7.75
CA VAL A 211 -6.03 4.10 7.42
C VAL A 211 -6.68 5.31 6.74
N ALA A 212 -7.55 5.07 5.76
CA ALA A 212 -8.25 6.13 5.04
C ALA A 212 -9.10 6.99 6.00
N LEU A 213 -9.86 6.36 6.89
CA LEU A 213 -10.63 7.06 7.93
C LEU A 213 -9.70 7.89 8.83
N GLY A 214 -8.60 7.31 9.31
CA GLY A 214 -7.64 7.99 10.17
C GLY A 214 -7.05 9.24 9.53
N VAL A 215 -6.69 9.14 8.24
CA VAL A 215 -6.20 10.28 7.47
C VAL A 215 -7.28 11.36 7.33
N VAL A 216 -8.52 10.99 7.01
CA VAL A 216 -9.62 11.97 6.85
C VAL A 216 -9.91 12.70 8.16
N LEU A 217 -10.01 11.97 9.28
CA LEU A 217 -10.25 12.55 10.60
C LEU A 217 -9.12 13.50 11.00
N GLY A 218 -7.86 13.06 10.84
CA GLY A 218 -6.70 13.88 11.16
C GLY A 218 -6.67 15.15 10.31
N VAL A 219 -6.94 15.06 9.01
CA VAL A 219 -6.90 16.22 8.10
C VAL A 219 -7.96 17.23 8.46
N ASN A 220 -9.21 16.79 8.62
CA ASN A 220 -10.33 17.69 8.92
C ASN A 220 -10.06 18.52 10.20
N ARG A 221 -9.49 17.89 11.23
CA ARG A 221 -9.15 18.58 12.49
C ARG A 221 -7.92 19.49 12.37
N THR A 222 -6.89 19.04 11.67
CA THR A 222 -5.60 19.74 11.64
C THR A 222 -5.46 20.79 10.55
N TYR A 223 -6.33 20.78 9.53
CA TYR A 223 -6.18 21.62 8.34
C TYR A 223 -6.03 23.11 8.68
N HIS A 224 -6.83 23.62 9.62
CA HIS A 224 -6.80 25.03 10.03
C HIS A 224 -5.77 25.35 11.12
N GLN A 225 -5.33 24.36 11.91
CA GLN A 225 -4.47 24.60 13.08
C GLN A 225 -2.96 24.49 12.77
N TYR A 226 -2.55 23.73 11.74
CA TYR A 226 -1.15 23.26 11.63
C TYR A 226 -0.41 23.61 10.33
N HIS A 227 -0.79 24.67 9.63
CA HIS A 227 -0.04 25.17 8.46
C HIS A 227 1.47 25.41 8.74
N HIS A 228 1.84 25.75 9.98
CA HIS A 228 3.22 25.95 10.40
C HIS A 228 3.97 24.65 10.73
N VAL A 229 3.29 23.61 11.19
CA VAL A 229 3.90 22.33 11.58
C VAL A 229 4.20 21.45 10.35
N VAL A 230 3.45 21.64 9.27
CA VAL A 230 3.77 21.05 7.96
C VAL A 230 5.10 21.59 7.41
N LEU A 231 5.43 22.86 7.65
CA LEU A 231 6.73 23.46 7.31
C LEU A 231 7.87 22.87 8.17
N PHE A 232 7.59 22.58 9.44
CA PHE A 232 8.57 21.96 10.32
C PHE A 232 8.82 20.48 9.97
N ALA A 233 7.76 19.70 9.75
CA ALA A 233 7.84 18.32 9.26
C ALA A 233 8.58 18.24 7.91
N LYS A 234 8.55 19.30 7.09
CA LYS A 234 9.30 19.41 5.83
C LYS A 234 10.81 19.58 6.06
N VAL A 235 11.21 20.23 7.14
CA VAL A 235 12.63 20.31 7.57
C VAL A 235 13.07 18.98 8.18
N ALA A 236 12.26 18.39 9.07
CA ALA A 236 12.57 17.11 9.72
C ALA A 236 12.63 15.94 8.72
N SER A 237 11.66 15.84 7.80
CA SER A 237 11.65 14.80 6.75
C SER A 237 12.83 14.91 5.78
N LYS A 238 13.35 16.12 5.55
CA LYS A 238 14.57 16.34 4.76
C LYS A 238 15.80 15.78 5.47
N GLU A 239 15.88 15.86 6.80
CA GLU A 239 16.95 15.25 7.58
C GLU A 239 16.79 13.72 7.70
N LEU A 240 15.56 13.24 7.87
CA LEU A 240 15.25 11.80 7.93
C LEU A 240 15.50 11.10 6.59
N ALA A 241 15.20 11.76 5.47
CA ALA A 241 15.53 11.27 4.13
C ALA A 241 17.05 11.12 3.91
N LYS A 242 17.88 12.02 4.47
CA LYS A 242 19.35 11.89 4.42
C LYS A 242 19.87 10.67 5.19
N VAL A 243 19.13 10.16 6.17
CA VAL A 243 19.49 8.99 6.98
C VAL A 243 18.95 7.69 6.37
N LEU A 244 17.73 7.71 5.84
CA LEU A 244 17.07 6.52 5.29
C LEU A 244 17.51 6.17 3.86
N LEU A 245 17.76 7.16 2.99
CA LEU A 245 18.18 6.91 1.60
C LEU A 245 19.50 6.10 1.52
N PRO A 246 20.55 6.39 2.31
CA PRO A 246 21.78 5.59 2.34
C PRO A 246 21.56 4.16 2.85
N SER A 247 20.66 3.99 3.83
CA SER A 247 20.33 2.69 4.41
C SER A 247 19.54 1.82 3.43
N PHE A 248 18.61 2.43 2.69
CA PHE A 248 17.82 1.76 1.66
C PHE A 248 18.67 1.42 0.41
N SER A 249 19.64 2.27 0.04
CA SER A 249 20.59 1.95 -1.03
C SER A 249 21.56 0.82 -0.67
N ASN A 250 21.94 0.71 0.60
CA ASN A 250 22.75 -0.40 1.11
C ASN A 250 21.97 -1.72 1.12
N LEU A 251 20.67 -1.68 1.43
CA LEU A 251 19.78 -2.85 1.37
C LEU A 251 19.58 -3.37 -0.06
N LEU A 252 19.57 -2.48 -1.06
CA LEU A 252 19.40 -2.81 -2.47
C LEU A 252 20.71 -3.10 -3.22
N ASN A 253 21.86 -3.05 -2.55
CA ASN A 253 23.19 -3.32 -3.13
C ASN A 253 23.53 -2.42 -4.35
N ILE A 254 23.02 -1.19 -4.37
CA ILE A 254 23.28 -0.20 -5.42
C ILE A 254 24.51 0.64 -5.00
N PRO A 255 25.59 0.70 -5.81
CA PRO A 255 26.79 1.45 -5.42
C PRO A 255 26.53 2.95 -5.41
N VAL A 256 26.46 3.53 -4.21
CA VAL A 256 26.32 4.97 -4.01
C VAL A 256 27.71 5.62 -4.04
N LYS A 257 27.93 6.53 -4.98
CA LYS A 257 29.15 7.35 -5.05
C LYS A 257 28.82 8.72 -4.44
N SER A 258 29.21 8.94 -3.19
CA SER A 258 29.13 10.23 -2.50
C SER A 258 30.53 10.81 -2.38
N SER A 259 30.73 12.07 -2.81
CA SER A 259 31.96 12.78 -2.50
C SER A 259 31.84 13.40 -1.11
N THR A 260 32.75 12.96 -0.24
CA THR A 260 33.07 13.56 1.06
C THR A 260 32.14 13.18 2.21
N TYR A 261 32.76 12.75 3.32
CA TYR A 261 32.25 12.45 4.67
C TYR A 261 32.07 10.95 5.05
N ILE A 262 33.13 10.48 5.71
CA ILE A 262 33.27 9.44 6.77
C ILE A 262 33.96 8.12 6.34
N PRO A 263 35.10 7.75 6.99
CA PRO A 263 35.82 6.49 6.82
C PRO A 263 35.33 5.36 7.75
N ALA A 264 35.67 4.11 7.39
CA ALA A 264 35.17 2.85 7.94
C ALA A 264 35.80 2.40 9.28
N MET A 265 35.07 1.57 10.04
CA MET A 265 35.64 0.59 10.99
C MET A 265 34.92 -0.75 10.95
N HIS A 266 35.72 -1.80 11.19
CA HIS A 266 35.53 -3.21 10.88
C HIS A 266 34.74 -4.03 11.92
N GLN A 267 34.39 -5.23 11.47
CA GLN A 267 33.68 -6.37 12.08
C GLN A 267 34.33 -6.96 13.34
N ASP A 268 33.55 -7.71 14.15
CA ASP A 268 33.72 -9.18 14.29
C ASP A 268 32.63 -9.86 15.16
N MET A 269 32.34 -11.12 14.81
CA MET A 269 31.46 -12.11 15.49
C MET A 269 32.29 -13.03 16.42
N PRO A 270 31.63 -13.78 17.33
CA PRO A 270 31.80 -15.24 17.30
C PRO A 270 30.54 -16.10 17.63
N SER A 271 30.61 -17.37 17.20
CA SER A 271 29.72 -18.56 17.37
C SER A 271 29.96 -19.32 18.71
N VAL A 272 29.11 -20.24 19.24
CA VAL A 272 28.87 -21.68 18.88
C VAL A 272 27.81 -22.34 19.85
N ASP A 273 26.90 -23.16 19.30
CA ASP A 273 26.22 -24.48 19.64
C ASP A 273 25.99 -24.98 21.12
N ASP A 274 25.05 -25.89 21.54
CA ASP A 274 24.16 -26.90 20.89
C ASP A 274 23.06 -27.51 21.86
N GLU A 275 22.01 -28.14 21.28
CA GLU A 275 21.04 -29.23 21.74
C GLU A 275 20.17 -29.13 23.06
N LYS A 276 18.93 -29.67 23.23
CA LYS A 276 18.14 -30.80 22.65
C LYS A 276 16.60 -30.78 23.01
N SER A 277 15.84 -31.62 22.29
CA SER A 277 14.38 -32.00 22.20
C SER A 277 13.47 -32.09 23.47
N GLY A 278 12.12 -32.15 23.45
CA GLY A 278 11.10 -32.27 22.38
C GLY A 278 9.66 -32.53 22.89
N GLN A 279 8.70 -32.63 21.93
CA GLN A 279 7.29 -33.16 21.93
C GLN A 279 6.25 -32.46 22.82
N VAL A 280 5.01 -32.15 22.41
CA VAL A 280 3.85 -33.00 22.03
C VAL A 280 2.81 -32.04 21.37
N GLN A 281 2.39 -32.12 20.10
CA GLN A 281 1.43 -33.04 19.47
C GLN A 281 0.21 -33.46 20.32
N ASP A 282 -0.65 -32.53 20.78
CA ASP A 282 -2.05 -32.87 21.10
C ASP A 282 -2.99 -31.64 21.26
N VAL A 283 -3.48 -31.04 20.16
CA VAL A 283 -4.74 -30.24 20.16
C VAL A 283 -5.45 -30.33 18.79
N LEU A 284 -5.28 -31.45 18.07
CA LEU A 284 -5.83 -31.61 16.71
C LEU A 284 -7.20 -32.29 16.67
N ASP A 285 -7.72 -32.82 17.79
CA ASP A 285 -8.89 -33.71 17.78
C ASP A 285 -10.18 -33.17 18.45
N CYS A 286 -10.33 -31.86 18.68
CA CYS A 286 -11.54 -31.29 19.30
C CYS A 286 -12.36 -30.32 18.41
N LYS A 287 -12.11 -30.24 17.09
CA LYS A 287 -12.83 -29.31 16.20
C LYS A 287 -13.60 -29.95 15.04
N ARG A 288 -13.61 -31.28 14.94
CA ARG A 288 -14.27 -32.00 13.83
C ARG A 288 -15.74 -32.39 14.08
N ALA A 289 -16.35 -32.03 15.21
CA ALA A 289 -17.68 -32.50 15.60
C ALA A 289 -18.82 -31.45 15.55
N VAL A 290 -18.55 -30.18 15.16
CA VAL A 290 -19.57 -29.10 15.18
C VAL A 290 -20.06 -28.71 13.76
N ALA A 291 -19.64 -29.43 12.73
CA ALA A 291 -19.89 -29.10 11.32
C ALA A 291 -21.24 -29.62 10.75
N PHE A 292 -22.34 -29.64 11.51
CA PHE A 292 -23.60 -30.22 11.01
C PHE A 292 -24.88 -29.38 11.18
N PHE A 293 -24.85 -28.22 11.83
CA PHE A 293 -26.01 -27.32 11.86
C PHE A 293 -25.55 -25.88 11.59
N GLY A 294 -26.07 -25.27 10.51
CA GLY A 294 -25.66 -23.95 10.04
C GLY A 294 -25.70 -22.88 11.13
N THR A 295 -24.54 -22.32 11.44
CA THR A 295 -24.34 -21.29 12.48
C THR A 295 -24.31 -19.89 11.87
N PRO A 296 -24.83 -18.86 12.55
CA PRO A 296 -24.51 -17.46 12.22
C PRO A 296 -22.99 -17.28 12.29
N VAL A 297 -22.39 -16.67 11.27
CA VAL A 297 -20.93 -16.45 11.23
C VAL A 297 -20.56 -15.55 12.42
N PRO A 298 -19.71 -15.99 13.36
CA PRO A 298 -19.31 -15.18 14.51
C PRO A 298 -18.50 -13.97 14.01
N TYR A 299 -18.83 -12.78 14.50
CA TYR A 299 -18.08 -11.56 14.19
C TYR A 299 -16.67 -11.65 14.79
N ASP A 300 -15.66 -11.53 13.94
CA ASP A 300 -14.26 -11.62 14.35
C ASP A 300 -13.81 -10.31 15.02
N ILE A 301 -13.55 -10.37 16.32
CA ILE A 301 -13.09 -9.23 17.14
C ILE A 301 -11.77 -8.67 16.59
N ASP A 302 -10.94 -9.51 15.98
CA ASP A 302 -9.67 -9.10 15.37
C ASP A 302 -9.88 -8.14 14.20
N THR A 303 -11.01 -8.23 13.50
CA THR A 303 -11.38 -7.27 12.45
C THR A 303 -11.56 -5.87 13.03
N GLY A 304 -12.29 -5.75 14.15
CA GLY A 304 -12.50 -4.47 14.84
C GLY A 304 -11.19 -3.90 15.40
N ILE A 305 -10.36 -4.75 16.01
CA ILE A 305 -9.05 -4.35 16.54
C ILE A 305 -8.14 -3.83 15.41
N ARG A 306 -8.08 -4.53 14.27
CA ARG A 306 -7.30 -4.08 13.11
C ARG A 306 -7.82 -2.75 12.59
N PHE A 307 -9.13 -2.61 12.41
CA PHE A 307 -9.71 -1.34 11.97
C PHE A 307 -9.26 -0.17 12.85
N CYS A 308 -9.43 -0.29 14.17
CA CYS A 308 -9.01 0.74 15.13
C CYS A 308 -7.49 1.00 15.09
N THR A 309 -6.69 -0.07 14.97
CA THR A 309 -5.22 0.03 14.90
C THR A 309 -4.79 0.81 13.66
N TYR A 310 -5.35 0.48 12.50
CA TYR A 310 -5.01 1.13 11.23
C TYR A 310 -5.59 2.55 11.12
N THR A 311 -6.75 2.82 11.72
CA THR A 311 -7.25 4.19 11.91
C THR A 311 -6.30 5.01 12.77
N SER A 312 -5.80 4.45 13.86
CA SER A 312 -4.81 5.11 14.71
C SER A 312 -3.49 5.37 13.96
N LEU A 313 -3.07 4.45 13.09
CA LEU A 313 -1.90 4.62 12.23
C LEU A 313 -2.08 5.82 11.28
N GLY A 314 -3.18 5.86 10.52
CA GLY A 314 -3.47 6.97 9.60
C GLY A 314 -3.59 8.32 10.32
N TRP A 315 -4.27 8.33 11.47
CA TRP A 315 -4.39 9.52 12.32
C TRP A 315 -3.03 9.99 12.85
N SER A 316 -2.17 9.06 13.28
CA SER A 316 -0.87 9.42 13.86
C SER A 316 0.05 10.13 12.87
N VAL A 317 0.02 9.73 11.59
CA VAL A 317 0.82 10.34 10.52
C VAL A 317 0.42 11.80 10.29
N VAL A 318 -0.87 12.09 10.40
CA VAL A 318 -1.45 13.40 10.06
C VAL A 318 -1.50 14.34 11.25
N GLU A 319 -1.75 13.85 12.46
CA GLU A 319 -2.01 14.69 13.65
C GLU A 319 -1.00 14.46 14.76
N LEU A 320 -0.80 13.21 15.21
CA LEU A 320 0.05 12.91 16.37
C LEU A 320 1.52 13.28 16.15
N VAL A 321 2.10 12.88 15.02
CA VAL A 321 3.52 13.12 14.73
C VAL A 321 3.82 14.62 14.56
N PRO A 322 3.03 15.39 13.79
CA PRO A 322 3.10 16.84 13.78
C PRO A 322 3.01 17.47 15.19
N TYR A 323 2.04 17.04 16.01
CA TYR A 323 1.88 17.55 17.38
C TYR A 323 3.08 17.25 18.27
N LEU A 324 3.65 16.04 18.19
CA LEU A 324 4.83 15.67 18.97
C LEU A 324 6.07 16.47 18.57
N PHE A 325 6.25 16.75 17.27
CA PHE A 325 7.34 17.60 16.82
C PHE A 325 7.22 19.03 17.37
N ASP A 326 6.01 19.60 17.36
CA ASP A 326 5.74 20.91 17.94
C ASP A 326 5.99 20.93 19.46
N TYR A 327 5.49 19.92 20.19
CA TYR A 327 5.69 19.78 21.64
C TYR A 327 7.17 19.64 22.02
N LEU A 328 7.96 18.93 21.20
CA LEU A 328 9.39 18.74 21.42
C LEU A 328 10.23 19.95 20.98
N GLY A 329 9.61 20.96 20.35
CA GLY A 329 10.29 22.12 19.76
C GLY A 329 11.37 21.70 18.75
N LEU A 330 11.20 20.52 18.16
CA LEU A 330 12.11 20.02 17.14
C LEU A 330 11.99 20.89 15.91
#